data_AF-A0A377I7C2-F1
#
_entry.id   AF-A0A377I7C2-F1
#
_cell.length_a   1.000
_cell.length_b   1.000
_cell.length_c   1.000
_cell.angle_alpha   90.00
_cell.angle_beta   90.00
_cell.angle_gamma   90.00
#
_symmetry.space_group_name_H-M   'P 1'
#
loop_
_entity.id
_entity.type
_entity.pdbx_description
1 polymer ?
#
loop_
_entity_poly.entity_id
_entity_poly.type
_entity_poly.pdbx_seq_one_letter_code
_entity_poly.pdbx_strand_id
1 'polypeptide(L)'
;MSEKLKRGRASKVDLLPPNIKTQLAMMLRDKQYSQAEILEEINDLIRDCGLPETALLSKTGLNRYASRMEKMGAKIRQSREIAEIWTKQFGEAPQSDIGKMLMEIVKNIAFETSLGMSEDGSADPKSIALLSAAVQRLEQAESLSFKREQAIRQETIKRAAEAVEEAAKETGVSMDDVTKMVKAVYGIE
;
A
#
# COMPACT_ATOMS: atom_id res chain seq x y z
N MET A 1 5.51 13.15 23.38
CA MET A 1 6.32 12.15 24.09
C MET A 1 6.02 10.79 23.48
N SER A 2 6.91 10.22 22.67
CA SER A 2 6.73 8.87 22.13
C SER A 2 6.87 7.88 23.28
N GLU A 3 5.78 7.18 23.60
CA GLU A 3 5.78 6.17 24.65
C GLU A 3 6.80 5.08 24.27
N LYS A 4 7.90 4.98 25.02
CA LYS A 4 8.87 3.90 24.84
C LYS A 4 8.15 2.57 25.12
N LEU A 5 7.86 1.81 24.07
CA LEU A 5 7.40 0.43 24.16
C LEU A 5 8.45 -0.39 24.95
N LYS A 6 8.24 -0.55 26.25
CA LYS A 6 8.95 -1.56 27.04
C LYS A 6 8.36 -2.92 26.66
N ARG A 7 9.16 -3.99 26.72
CA ARG A 7 8.74 -5.37 26.39
C ARG A 7 7.49 -5.85 27.15
N GLY A 8 7.11 -5.16 28.22
CA GLY A 8 6.00 -5.52 29.09
C GLY A 8 6.32 -6.80 29.86
N ARG A 9 5.54 -7.07 30.91
CA ARG A 9 5.56 -8.39 31.56
C ARG A 9 4.90 -9.38 30.59
N ALA A 10 5.58 -10.48 30.30
CA ALA A 10 5.02 -11.56 29.48
C ALA A 10 3.71 -12.06 30.12
N SER A 11 2.66 -12.18 29.31
CA SER A 11 1.40 -12.77 29.76
C SER A 11 1.53 -14.29 29.86
N LYS A 12 0.63 -14.95 30.59
CA LYS A 12 0.61 -16.42 30.65
C LYS A 12 0.52 -17.06 29.26
N VAL A 13 -0.28 -16.46 28.37
CA VAL A 13 -0.38 -16.89 26.97
C VAL A 13 0.96 -16.81 26.26
N ASP A 14 1.76 -15.76 26.49
CA ASP A 14 3.10 -15.60 25.90
C ASP A 14 4.11 -16.63 26.43
N LEU A 15 3.83 -17.25 27.58
CA LEU A 15 4.69 -18.24 28.22
C LEU A 15 4.28 -19.70 27.92
N LEU A 16 3.13 -19.91 27.26
CA LEU A 16 2.69 -21.25 26.90
C LEU A 16 3.68 -21.94 25.93
N PRO A 17 3.82 -23.28 26.00
CA PRO A 17 4.58 -24.05 25.02
C PRO A 17 4.04 -23.87 23.58
N PRO A 18 4.89 -24.04 22.54
CA PRO A 18 4.49 -23.80 21.15
C PRO A 18 3.27 -24.60 20.68
N ASN A 19 3.15 -25.87 21.06
CA ASN A 19 2.02 -26.72 20.69
C ASN A 19 0.68 -26.15 21.21
N ILE A 20 0.63 -25.72 22.47
CA ILE A 20 -0.58 -25.15 23.08
C ILE A 20 -0.90 -23.78 22.46
N LYS A 21 0.13 -22.94 22.21
CA LYS A 21 -0.06 -21.66 21.51
C LYS A 21 -0.64 -21.83 20.11
N THR A 22 -0.16 -22.82 19.36
CA THR A 22 -0.66 -23.12 18.02
C THR A 22 -2.12 -23.54 18.09
N GLN A 23 -2.49 -24.45 19.01
CA GLN A 23 -3.89 -24.86 19.20
C GLN A 23 -4.78 -23.66 19.57
N LEU A 24 -4.34 -22.84 20.52
CA LEU A 24 -5.05 -21.62 20.93
C LEU A 24 -5.26 -20.66 19.73
N ALA A 25 -4.21 -20.43 18.92
CA ALA A 25 -4.30 -19.56 17.75
C ALA A 25 -5.24 -20.12 16.66
N MET A 26 -5.27 -21.45 16.48
CA MET A 26 -6.19 -22.12 15.55
C MET A 26 -7.64 -21.94 16.01
N MET A 27 -7.93 -22.25 17.27
CA MET A 27 -9.29 -22.10 17.82
C MET A 27 -9.76 -20.65 17.83
N LEU A 28 -8.88 -19.68 18.11
CA LEU A 28 -9.23 -18.25 18.05
C LEU A 28 -9.52 -17.74 16.64
N ARG A 29 -8.97 -18.39 15.61
CA ARG A 29 -9.26 -18.05 14.21
C ARG A 29 -10.57 -18.69 13.74
N ASP A 30 -10.90 -19.85 14.29
CA ASP A 30 -12.14 -20.54 14.01
C ASP A 30 -13.31 -19.86 14.75
N LYS A 31 -14.27 -19.32 13.98
CA LYS A 31 -15.41 -18.60 14.54
C LYS A 31 -16.49 -19.52 15.12
N GLN A 32 -16.27 -20.84 15.10
CA GLN A 32 -17.22 -21.81 15.65
C GLN A 32 -17.16 -21.92 17.17
N TYR A 33 -16.03 -21.61 17.80
CA TYR A 33 -15.86 -21.72 19.25
C TYR A 33 -16.11 -20.39 19.96
N SER A 34 -16.85 -20.43 21.05
CA SER A 34 -16.93 -19.32 22.00
C SER A 34 -15.63 -19.18 22.81
N GLN A 35 -15.36 -17.99 23.33
CA GLN A 35 -14.18 -17.78 24.19
C GLN A 35 -14.21 -18.62 25.48
N ALA A 36 -15.39 -19.05 25.93
CA ALA A 36 -15.51 -19.93 27.10
C ALA A 36 -15.03 -21.35 26.77
N GLU A 37 -15.48 -21.90 25.64
CA GLU A 37 -15.05 -23.23 25.16
C GLU A 37 -13.55 -23.25 24.86
N ILE A 38 -13.02 -22.21 24.22
CA ILE A 38 -11.56 -22.08 23.98
C ILE A 38 -10.80 -22.06 25.31
N LEU A 39 -11.32 -21.36 26.32
CA LEU A 39 -10.65 -21.28 27.62
C LEU A 39 -10.60 -22.64 28.33
N GLU A 40 -11.70 -23.38 28.27
CA GLU A 40 -11.83 -24.72 28.85
C GLU A 40 -10.87 -25.69 28.18
N GLU A 41 -10.97 -25.83 26.85
CA GLU A 41 -10.15 -26.74 26.04
C GLU A 41 -8.64 -26.48 26.23
N ILE A 42 -8.23 -25.21 26.21
CA ILE A 42 -6.81 -24.86 26.36
C ILE A 42 -6.32 -25.11 27.78
N ASN A 43 -7.16 -24.91 28.80
CA ASN A 43 -6.79 -25.22 30.18
C ASN A 43 -6.72 -26.73 30.43
N ASP A 44 -7.59 -27.53 29.80
CA ASP A 44 -7.50 -28.98 29.84
C ASP A 44 -6.23 -29.48 29.17
N LEU A 45 -5.91 -28.96 27.97
CA LEU A 45 -4.66 -29.27 27.30
C LEU A 45 -3.41 -28.88 28.13
N ILE A 46 -3.46 -27.78 28.88
CA ILE A 46 -2.39 -27.38 29.80
C ILE A 46 -2.21 -28.44 30.90
N ARG A 47 -3.30 -28.95 31.48
CA ARG A 47 -3.26 -30.00 32.52
C ARG A 47 -2.77 -31.32 31.95
N ASP A 48 -3.24 -31.72 30.78
CA ASP A 48 -2.85 -32.97 30.11
C ASP A 48 -1.36 -32.98 29.75
N CYS A 49 -0.80 -31.82 29.43
CA CYS A 49 0.64 -31.64 29.22
C CYS A 49 1.46 -31.61 30.53
N GLY A 50 0.83 -31.76 31.70
CA GLY A 50 1.50 -31.76 33.00
C GLY A 50 2.06 -30.40 33.43
N LEU A 51 1.57 -29.30 32.85
CA LEU A 51 2.00 -27.96 33.24
C LEU A 51 1.41 -27.56 34.60
N PRO A 52 2.11 -26.71 35.38
CA PRO A 52 1.63 -26.27 36.68
C PRO A 52 0.34 -25.43 36.54
N GLU A 53 -0.51 -25.42 37.58
CA GLU A 53 -1.75 -24.62 37.60
C GLU A 53 -1.51 -23.12 37.37
N THR A 54 -0.31 -22.63 37.69
CA THR A 54 0.09 -21.25 37.43
C THR A 54 0.10 -20.91 35.94
N ALA A 55 0.21 -21.91 35.05
CA ALA A 55 0.12 -21.77 33.59
C ALA A 55 -1.32 -21.61 33.08
N LEU A 56 -2.33 -21.99 33.87
CA LEU A 56 -3.73 -21.90 33.47
C LEU A 56 -4.12 -20.46 33.13
N LEU A 57 -4.80 -20.33 32.00
CA LEU A 57 -5.29 -19.07 31.48
C LEU A 57 -6.52 -18.61 32.27
N SER A 58 -6.66 -17.29 32.39
CA SER A 58 -7.90 -16.67 32.86
C SER A 58 -8.71 -16.16 31.68
N LYS A 59 -10.02 -16.02 31.86
CA LYS A 59 -10.92 -15.37 30.89
C LYS A 59 -10.42 -14.01 30.43
N THR A 60 -10.02 -13.15 31.37
CA THR A 60 -9.50 -11.81 31.03
C THR A 60 -8.17 -11.88 30.27
N GLY A 61 -7.28 -12.83 30.60
CA GLY A 61 -6.03 -13.04 29.90
C GLY A 61 -6.23 -13.48 28.45
N LEU A 62 -7.12 -14.45 28.24
CA LEU A 62 -7.52 -14.94 26.92
C LEU A 62 -8.13 -13.81 26.08
N ASN A 63 -9.10 -13.08 26.63
CA ASN A 63 -9.78 -12.01 25.91
C ASN A 63 -8.82 -10.92 25.45
N ARG A 64 -7.89 -10.49 26.31
CA ARG A 64 -6.86 -9.51 25.93
C ARG A 64 -5.95 -10.02 24.82
N TYR A 65 -5.64 -11.32 24.81
CA TYR A 65 -4.83 -11.92 23.75
C TYR A 65 -5.62 -12.01 22.44
N ALA A 66 -6.85 -12.52 22.48
CA ALA A 66 -7.76 -12.59 21.33
C ALA A 66 -7.96 -11.22 20.67
N SER A 67 -8.22 -10.17 21.46
CA SER A 67 -8.35 -8.81 20.93
C SER A 67 -7.06 -8.28 20.28
N ARG A 68 -5.88 -8.62 20.81
CA ARG A 68 -4.60 -8.25 20.18
C ARG A 68 -4.42 -8.98 18.85
N MET A 69 -4.69 -10.28 18.83
CA MET A 69 -4.63 -11.08 17.59
C MET A 69 -5.59 -10.55 16.53
N GLU A 70 -6.83 -10.23 16.91
CA GLU A 70 -7.82 -9.74 15.96
C GLU A 70 -7.43 -8.38 15.38
N LYS A 71 -6.91 -7.45 16.20
CA LYS A 71 -6.36 -6.17 15.70
C LYS A 71 -5.25 -6.37 14.68
N MET A 72 -4.32 -7.28 14.96
CA MET A 72 -3.23 -7.59 14.02
C MET A 72 -3.76 -8.29 12.76
N GLY A 73 -4.67 -9.25 12.91
CA GLY A 73 -5.29 -9.99 11.81
C GLY A 73 -6.10 -9.10 10.88
N ALA A 74 -6.88 -8.16 11.44
CA ALA A 74 -7.61 -7.16 10.68
C ALA A 74 -6.68 -6.31 9.83
N LYS A 75 -5.58 -5.82 10.42
CA LYS A 75 -4.56 -5.04 9.68
C LYS A 75 -3.95 -5.85 8.54
N ILE A 76 -3.63 -7.13 8.76
CA ILE A 76 -3.07 -8.01 7.71
C ILE A 76 -4.08 -8.24 6.58
N ARG A 77 -5.36 -8.49 6.90
CA ARG A 77 -6.41 -8.68 5.89
C ARG A 77 -6.59 -7.42 5.06
N GLN A 78 -6.67 -6.26 5.70
CA GLN A 78 -6.73 -4.96 5.02
C GLN A 78 -5.51 -4.77 4.10
N SER A 79 -4.29 -5.05 4.57
CA SER A 79 -3.09 -4.96 3.73
C SER A 79 -3.11 -5.92 2.54
N ARG A 80 -3.70 -7.12 2.68
CA ARG A 80 -3.84 -8.08 1.59
C ARG A 80 -4.87 -7.64 0.56
N GLU A 81 -6.01 -7.14 1.01
CA GLU A 81 -7.04 -6.58 0.13
C GLU A 81 -6.50 -5.41 -0.68
N ILE A 82 -5.78 -4.50 -0.02
CA ILE A 82 -5.06 -3.41 -0.67
C ILE A 82 -4.04 -3.95 -1.69
N ALA A 83 -3.23 -4.94 -1.31
CA ALA A 83 -2.24 -5.53 -2.22
C ALA A 83 -2.87 -6.26 -3.41
N GLU A 84 -4.04 -6.87 -3.25
CA GLU A 84 -4.79 -7.53 -4.33
C GLU A 84 -5.38 -6.51 -5.30
N ILE A 85 -5.98 -5.44 -4.77
CA ILE A 85 -6.42 -4.28 -5.57
C ILE A 85 -5.23 -3.71 -6.36
N TRP A 86 -4.07 -3.55 -5.72
CA TRP A 86 -2.86 -3.08 -6.38
C TRP A 86 -2.35 -4.05 -7.45
N THR A 87 -2.34 -5.34 -7.18
CA THR A 87 -1.89 -6.35 -8.16
C THR A 87 -2.78 -6.33 -9.39
N LYS A 88 -4.10 -6.19 -9.19
CA LYS A 88 -5.06 -6.07 -10.29
C LYS A 88 -4.88 -4.77 -11.08
N GLN A 89 -4.85 -3.62 -10.39
CA GLN A 89 -4.73 -2.33 -11.05
C GLN A 89 -3.38 -2.14 -11.75
N PHE A 90 -2.26 -2.55 -11.13
CA PHE A 90 -0.93 -2.43 -11.75
C PHE A 90 -0.62 -3.54 -12.76
N GLY A 91 -1.22 -4.72 -12.63
CA GLY A 91 -1.07 -5.81 -13.58
C GLY A 91 -1.77 -5.54 -14.91
N GLU A 92 -2.84 -4.76 -14.91
CA GLU A 92 -3.59 -4.35 -16.09
C GLU A 92 -3.16 -2.97 -16.64
N ALA A 93 -2.43 -2.17 -15.86
CA ALA A 93 -1.98 -0.85 -16.27
C ALA A 93 -0.73 -0.91 -17.18
N PRO A 94 -0.66 -0.07 -18.23
CA PRO A 94 0.59 0.17 -18.94
C PRO A 94 1.70 0.58 -17.94
N GLN A 95 2.91 0.07 -18.13
CA GLN A 95 4.05 0.37 -17.25
C GLN A 95 4.31 1.88 -17.11
N SER A 96 3.92 2.68 -18.11
CA SER A 96 3.95 4.14 -18.11
C SER A 96 2.99 4.81 -17.11
N ASP A 97 1.93 4.13 -16.68
CA ASP A 97 0.85 4.69 -15.87
C ASP A 97 0.92 4.29 -14.38
N ILE A 98 1.78 3.32 -14.03
CA ILE A 98 2.03 2.88 -12.65
C ILE A 98 2.42 4.07 -11.76
N GLY A 99 3.28 4.96 -12.25
CA GLY A 99 3.72 6.16 -11.51
C GLY A 99 2.59 7.14 -11.23
N LYS A 100 1.70 7.37 -12.20
CA LYS A 100 0.52 8.23 -12.07
C LYS A 100 -0.46 7.65 -11.05
N MET A 101 -0.69 6.34 -11.11
CA MET A 101 -1.59 5.66 -10.18
C MET A 101 -1.06 5.66 -8.74
N LEU A 102 0.25 5.50 -8.55
CA LEU A 102 0.88 5.65 -7.23
C LEU A 102 0.72 7.08 -6.69
N MET A 103 0.86 8.10 -7.54
CA MET A 103 0.60 9.49 -7.14
C MET A 103 -0.83 9.70 -6.63
N GLU A 104 -1.83 9.19 -7.35
CA GLU A 104 -3.24 9.30 -6.92
C GLU A 104 -3.52 8.59 -5.59
N ILE A 105 -2.87 7.45 -5.34
CA ILE A 105 -2.97 6.76 -4.04
C ILE A 105 -2.40 7.63 -2.91
N VAL A 106 -1.23 8.24 -3.11
CA VAL A 106 -0.63 9.10 -2.07
C VAL A 106 -1.49 10.34 -1.84
N LYS A 107 -2.11 10.91 -2.89
CA LYS A 107 -3.10 12.00 -2.75
C LYS A 107 -4.30 11.56 -1.90
N ASN A 108 -4.83 10.35 -2.14
CA ASN A 108 -5.96 9.83 -1.37
C ASN A 108 -5.61 9.58 0.10
N ILE A 109 -4.45 8.95 0.40
CA ILE A 109 -3.98 8.77 1.78
C ILE A 109 -3.79 10.12 2.47
N ALA A 110 -3.24 11.13 1.78
CA ALA A 110 -3.09 12.46 2.32
C ALA A 110 -4.44 13.10 2.65
N PHE A 111 -5.44 12.91 1.79
CA PHE A 111 -6.81 13.38 1.99
C PHE A 111 -7.49 12.69 3.18
N GLU A 112 -7.50 11.36 3.23
CA GLU A 112 -8.07 10.59 4.34
C GLU A 112 -7.41 10.95 5.68
N THR A 113 -6.08 11.10 5.69
CA THR A 113 -5.33 11.55 6.86
C THR A 113 -5.76 12.95 7.30
N SER A 114 -5.93 13.87 6.35
CA SER A 114 -6.43 15.22 6.63
C SER A 114 -7.85 15.21 7.20
N LEU A 115 -8.72 14.31 6.72
CA LEU A 115 -10.09 14.18 7.17
C LEU A 115 -10.15 13.65 8.61
N GLY A 116 -9.40 12.58 8.91
CA GLY A 116 -9.32 12.03 10.27
C GLY A 116 -8.71 13.02 11.28
N MET A 117 -7.73 13.83 10.85
CA MET A 117 -7.18 14.92 11.67
C MET A 117 -8.21 16.03 11.97
N SER A 118 -9.21 16.21 11.11
CA SER A 118 -10.32 17.14 11.33
C SER A 118 -11.40 16.57 12.26
N GLU A 119 -11.65 15.26 12.21
CA GLU A 119 -12.64 14.58 13.05
C GLU A 119 -12.19 14.46 14.52
N ASP A 120 -10.90 14.24 14.76
CA ASP A 120 -10.30 14.18 16.12
C ASP A 120 -9.97 15.57 16.72
N GLY A 121 -10.29 16.65 16.00
CA GLY A 121 -10.18 18.03 16.48
C GLY A 121 -8.77 18.57 16.71
N SER A 122 -7.70 17.84 16.33
CA SER A 122 -6.34 18.36 16.38
C SER A 122 -5.42 17.71 15.35
N ALA A 123 -5.20 18.43 14.26
CA ALA A 123 -4.11 18.19 13.35
C ALA A 123 -2.78 18.61 14.02
N ASP A 124 -1.96 17.66 14.47
CA ASP A 124 -0.62 17.99 14.99
C ASP A 124 0.23 18.67 13.89
N PRO A 125 0.94 19.79 14.17
CA PRO A 125 1.73 20.51 13.19
C PRO A 125 2.75 19.65 12.44
N LYS A 126 3.29 18.61 13.08
CA LYS A 126 4.25 17.69 12.44
C LYS A 126 3.58 16.83 11.38
N SER A 127 2.35 16.39 11.62
CA SER A 127 1.54 15.64 10.67
C SER A 127 1.16 16.50 9.46
N ILE A 128 0.81 17.76 9.68
CA ILE A 128 0.58 18.74 8.59
C ILE A 128 1.86 18.94 7.77
N ALA A 129 3.00 19.17 8.43
CA ALA A 129 4.27 19.37 7.74
C ALA A 129 4.69 18.15 6.89
N LEU A 130 4.43 16.93 7.39
CA LEU A 130 4.71 15.70 6.66
C LEU A 130 3.81 15.57 5.42
N LEU A 131 2.52 15.88 5.55
CA LEU A 131 1.57 15.89 4.44
C LEU A 131 1.95 16.94 3.38
N SER A 132 2.24 18.17 3.79
CA SER A 132 2.69 19.23 2.88
C SER A 132 3.97 18.84 2.13
N ALA A 133 4.93 18.21 2.81
CA ALA A 133 6.15 17.72 2.17
C ALA A 133 5.90 16.51 1.25
N ALA A 134 4.89 15.69 1.52
CA ALA A 134 4.48 14.61 0.62
C ALA A 134 3.83 15.20 -0.65
N VAL A 135 2.89 16.14 -0.51
CA VAL A 135 2.25 16.85 -1.62
C VAL A 135 3.29 17.56 -2.49
N GLN A 136 4.23 18.29 -1.88
CA GLN A 136 5.29 18.98 -2.62
C GLN A 136 6.15 18.01 -3.46
N ARG A 137 6.48 16.83 -2.92
CA ARG A 137 7.23 15.81 -3.67
C ARG A 137 6.41 15.20 -4.80
N LEU A 138 5.10 15.02 -4.61
CA LEU A 138 4.21 14.55 -5.66
C LEU A 138 4.15 15.53 -6.83
N GLU A 139 3.94 16.82 -6.56
CA GLU A 139 3.92 17.88 -7.58
C GLU A 139 5.25 17.96 -8.35
N GLN A 140 6.39 17.79 -7.66
CA GLN A 140 7.70 17.73 -8.31
C GLN A 140 7.83 16.52 -9.24
N ALA A 141 7.36 15.35 -8.80
CA ALA A 141 7.37 14.14 -9.61
C ALA A 141 6.47 14.28 -10.84
N GLU A 142 5.29 14.87 -10.69
CA GLU A 142 4.35 15.15 -11.79
C GLU A 142 4.97 16.10 -12.81
N SER A 143 5.59 17.19 -12.36
CA SER A 143 6.30 18.14 -13.22
C SER A 143 7.43 17.47 -14.01
N LEU A 144 8.22 16.60 -13.37
CA LEU A 144 9.29 15.86 -14.05
C LEU A 144 8.72 14.87 -15.07
N SER A 145 7.64 14.17 -14.73
CA SER A 145 6.95 13.26 -15.64
C SER A 145 6.41 14.00 -16.87
N PHE A 146 5.77 15.14 -16.66
CA PHE A 146 5.26 15.99 -17.73
C PHE A 146 6.38 16.47 -18.67
N LYS A 147 7.50 16.95 -18.11
CA LYS A 147 8.68 17.36 -18.90
C LYS A 147 9.25 16.20 -19.72
N ARG A 148 9.32 15.00 -19.13
CA ARG A 148 9.77 13.80 -19.85
C ARG A 148 8.83 13.45 -21.00
N GLU A 149 7.52 13.46 -20.76
CA GLU A 149 6.52 13.18 -21.80
C GLU A 149 6.60 14.20 -22.95
N GLN A 150 6.76 15.48 -22.62
CA GLN A 150 6.95 16.54 -23.61
C GLN A 150 8.22 16.32 -24.43
N ALA A 151 9.34 15.97 -23.80
CA ALA A 151 10.59 15.69 -24.50
C ALA A 151 10.46 14.49 -25.44
N ILE A 152 9.84 13.39 -24.98
CA ILE A 152 9.58 12.20 -25.80
C ILE A 152 8.70 12.58 -27.00
N ARG A 153 7.64 13.37 -26.80
CA ARG A 153 6.75 13.80 -27.88
C ARG A 153 7.50 14.66 -28.90
N GLN A 154 8.31 15.61 -28.46
CA GLN A 154 9.12 16.45 -29.35
C GLN A 154 10.13 15.61 -30.15
N GLU A 155 10.82 14.67 -29.50
CA GLU A 155 11.76 13.79 -30.18
C GLU A 155 11.06 12.87 -31.19
N THR A 156 9.86 12.38 -30.86
CA THR A 156 9.05 11.54 -31.75
C THR A 156 8.61 12.31 -32.99
N ILE A 157 8.11 13.55 -32.82
CA ILE A 157 7.73 14.43 -33.93
C ILE A 157 8.95 14.72 -34.82
N LYS A 158 10.11 15.01 -34.20
CA LYS A 158 11.35 15.25 -34.92
C LYS A 158 11.77 14.06 -35.77
N ARG A 159 11.79 12.85 -35.18
CA ARG A 159 12.11 11.62 -35.91
C ARG A 159 11.12 11.32 -37.03
N ALA A 160 9.83 11.60 -36.83
CA ALA A 160 8.82 11.44 -37.86
C ALA A 160 9.06 12.42 -39.04
N ALA A 161 9.42 13.67 -38.75
CA ALA A 161 9.78 14.64 -39.79
C ALA A 161 11.04 14.21 -40.58
N GLU A 162 12.09 13.76 -39.89
CA GLU A 162 13.31 13.24 -40.52
C GLU A 162 13.01 12.03 -41.43
N ALA A 163 12.14 11.11 -40.98
CA ALA A 163 11.72 9.96 -41.77
C ALA A 163 10.92 10.35 -43.03
N VAL A 164 10.09 11.39 -42.95
CA VAL A 164 9.37 11.94 -44.13
C VAL A 164 10.37 12.51 -45.14
N GLU A 165 11.36 13.28 -44.68
CA GLU A 165 12.39 13.83 -45.56
C GLU A 165 13.23 12.72 -46.24
N GLU A 166 13.59 11.68 -45.50
CA GLU A 166 14.37 10.55 -46.02
C GLU A 166 13.58 9.74 -47.06
N ALA A 167 12.33 9.36 -46.74
CA ALA A 167 11.45 8.64 -47.67
C ALA A 167 11.17 9.44 -48.95
N ALA A 168 11.06 10.77 -48.84
CA ALA A 168 10.85 11.64 -49.99
C ALA A 168 12.07 11.70 -50.93
N LYS A 169 13.29 11.67 -50.38
CA LYS A 169 14.53 11.59 -51.18
C LYS A 169 14.59 10.28 -51.97
N GLU A 170 14.13 9.17 -51.40
CA GLU A 170 14.09 7.87 -52.07
C GLU A 170 13.04 7.80 -53.19
N THR A 171 11.90 8.46 -52.99
CA THR A 171 10.75 8.41 -53.92
C THR A 171 10.72 9.55 -54.94
N GLY A 172 11.64 10.51 -54.86
CA GLY A 172 11.77 11.61 -55.83
C GLY A 172 10.66 12.66 -55.73
N VAL A 173 10.06 12.82 -54.55
CA VAL A 173 9.02 13.82 -54.29
C VAL A 173 9.59 15.24 -54.36
N SER A 174 8.79 16.21 -54.80
CA SER A 174 9.23 17.61 -54.90
C SER A 174 9.55 18.20 -53.52
N MET A 175 10.59 19.04 -53.43
CA MET A 175 11.00 19.66 -52.16
C MET A 175 9.91 20.56 -51.54
N ASP A 176 9.02 21.13 -52.36
CA ASP A 176 7.89 21.94 -51.89
C ASP A 176 6.85 21.08 -51.15
N ASP A 177 6.58 19.88 -51.68
CA ASP A 177 5.67 18.92 -51.04
C ASP A 177 6.27 18.34 -49.76
N VAL A 178 7.57 18.05 -49.74
CA VAL A 178 8.28 17.61 -48.52
C VAL A 178 8.18 18.66 -47.43
N THR A 179 8.38 19.94 -47.78
CA THR A 179 8.28 21.04 -46.81
C THR A 179 6.88 21.13 -46.20
N LYS A 180 5.83 20.95 -47.02
CA LYS A 180 4.44 20.91 -46.54
C LYS A 180 4.18 19.72 -45.62
N MET A 181 4.67 18.53 -45.98
CA MET A 181 4.50 17.32 -45.17
C MET A 181 5.21 17.44 -43.81
N VAL A 182 6.43 17.96 -43.78
CA VAL A 182 7.19 18.19 -42.53
C VAL A 182 6.47 19.20 -41.64
N LYS A 183 6.01 20.33 -42.19
CA LYS A 183 5.20 21.32 -41.45
C LYS A 183 3.95 20.72 -40.83
N ALA A 184 3.24 19.87 -41.59
CA ALA A 184 2.07 19.15 -41.10
C ALA A 184 2.40 18.18 -39.95
N VAL A 185 3.55 17.50 -39.97
CA VAL A 185 4.03 16.64 -38.86
C VAL A 185 4.26 17.45 -37.58
N TYR A 186 4.78 18.67 -37.69
CA TYR A 186 4.92 19.59 -36.56
C TYR A 186 3.60 20.27 -36.15
N GLY A 187 2.52 20.10 -36.92
CA GLY A 187 1.24 20.78 -36.69
C GLY A 187 1.30 22.29 -36.92
N ILE A 188 2.22 22.75 -37.77
CA ILE A 188 2.39 24.16 -38.12
C ILE A 188 1.81 24.34 -39.53
N GLU A 189 0.85 25.27 -39.71
CA GLU A 189 0.37 25.68 -41.04
C GLU A 189 1.39 26.57 -41.77
#